data_AF-A0A2N0QVN1-F1
#
_entry.id   AF-A0A2N0QVN1-F1
#
_cell.length_a   1.000
_cell.length_b   1.000
_cell.length_c   1.000
_cell.angle_alpha   90.00
_cell.angle_beta   90.00
_cell.angle_gamma   90.00
#
_symmetry.space_group_name_H-M   'P 1'
#
loop_
_entity.id
_entity.type
_entity.pdbx_description
1 polymer ?
#
loop_
_entity_poly.entity_id
_entity_poly.type
_entity_poly.pdbx_seq_one_letter_code
_entity_poly.pdbx_strand_id
1 'polypeptide(L)'
;MSQTKQINLKSKRNRDSLKTSASLKEKVEFYREFSKVKNTVNVTNNWMGLLEKFRKEQLYIGQIQEVENEQVLIEKLCSYFANMSKKDGSDYSVNSVRASFAAINCFLQDNSKIKSIDLYNDVRFKEIRKVVDEKIRYLSNNGKGETKGSDSLEADEITQILNHRLLDGSTPERLLRKVFFINAIYLELRGGEHTLLNATDFFKSEDDGYTVFIYCSKNNQHGFTES
;
A
#
# COMPACT_ATOMS: atom_id res chain seq x y z
N MET A 1 1.53 26.57 -5.07
CA MET A 1 2.30 25.50 -5.77
C MET A 1 2.05 24.18 -5.06
N SER A 2 1.54 23.16 -5.74
CA SER A 2 1.10 21.89 -5.13
C SER A 2 2.27 21.07 -4.56
N GLN A 3 2.05 20.40 -3.41
CA GLN A 3 3.00 19.51 -2.72
C GLN A 3 3.56 18.42 -3.65
N THR A 4 2.78 17.97 -4.64
CA THR A 4 3.21 16.97 -5.64
C THR A 4 4.33 17.49 -6.55
N LYS A 5 4.30 18.78 -6.93
CA LYS A 5 5.39 19.41 -7.70
C LYS A 5 6.67 19.48 -6.87
N GLN A 6 6.59 19.77 -5.57
CA GLN A 6 7.76 19.81 -4.70
C GLN A 6 8.40 18.43 -4.48
N ILE A 7 7.61 17.37 -4.40
CA ILE A 7 8.10 15.98 -4.27
C ILE A 7 8.81 15.54 -5.56
N ASN A 8 8.23 15.83 -6.73
CA ASN A 8 8.85 15.51 -8.02
C ASN A 8 10.12 16.33 -8.29
N LEU A 9 10.15 17.62 -7.92
CA LEU A 9 11.37 18.42 -8.00
C LEU A 9 12.47 17.95 -7.03
N LYS A 10 12.11 17.47 -5.83
CA LYS A 10 13.08 16.86 -4.89
C LYS A 10 13.63 15.54 -5.41
N SER A 11 12.79 14.68 -6.00
CA SER A 11 13.24 13.39 -6.57
C SER A 11 14.11 13.55 -7.82
N LYS A 12 13.86 14.60 -8.62
CA LYS A 12 14.66 14.95 -9.79
C LYS A 12 16.02 15.54 -9.37
N ARG A 13 16.05 16.47 -8.40
CA ARG A 13 17.30 17.00 -7.81
C ARG A 13 18.18 15.92 -7.18
N ASN A 14 17.59 14.95 -6.47
CA ASN A 14 18.35 13.84 -5.86
C ASN A 14 18.86 12.82 -6.90
N ARG A 15 18.21 12.69 -8.07
CA ARG A 15 18.69 11.81 -9.15
C ARG A 15 19.93 12.37 -9.84
N ASP A 16 20.01 13.70 -9.98
CA ASP A 16 21.15 14.36 -10.61
C ASP A 16 22.37 14.46 -9.67
N SER A 17 22.16 14.50 -8.35
CA SER A 17 23.26 14.52 -7.37
C SER A 17 23.97 13.17 -7.18
N LEU A 18 23.37 12.03 -7.54
CA LEU A 18 24.04 10.72 -7.47
C LEU A 18 25.01 10.48 -8.64
N LYS A 19 24.84 11.21 -9.75
CA LYS A 19 25.68 11.06 -10.95
C LYS A 19 27.05 11.69 -10.80
N THR A 20 27.27 12.52 -9.78
CA THR A 20 28.52 13.23 -9.57
C THR A 20 28.95 13.04 -8.12
N SER A 21 30.03 12.26 -7.92
CA SER A 21 30.80 12.09 -6.67
C SER A 21 30.16 11.43 -5.42
N ALA A 22 29.03 10.71 -5.50
CA ALA A 22 28.54 9.95 -4.35
C ALA A 22 29.39 8.69 -4.08
N SER A 23 29.87 8.52 -2.85
CA SER A 23 30.57 7.32 -2.38
C SER A 23 29.68 6.07 -2.45
N LEU A 24 30.30 4.89 -2.51
CA LEU A 24 29.57 3.60 -2.51
C LEU A 24 28.58 3.47 -1.34
N LYS A 25 28.96 3.95 -0.15
CA LYS A 25 28.12 3.93 1.05
C LYS A 25 26.90 4.83 0.91
N GLU A 26 27.06 6.03 0.34
CA GLU A 26 25.94 6.95 0.09
C GLU A 26 24.97 6.42 -0.97
N LYS A 27 25.47 5.70 -1.98
CA LYS A 27 24.61 5.03 -2.96
C LYS A 27 23.78 3.92 -2.33
N VAL A 28 24.39 3.08 -1.48
CA VAL A 28 23.68 2.02 -0.75
C VAL A 28 22.60 2.62 0.15
N GLU A 29 22.93 3.67 0.92
CA GLU A 29 21.98 4.35 1.79
C GLU A 29 20.85 5.01 1.00
N PHE A 30 21.16 5.64 -0.13
CA PHE A 30 20.16 6.22 -1.03
C PHE A 30 19.14 5.17 -1.48
N TYR A 31 19.59 4.00 -1.93
CA TYR A 31 18.68 2.95 -2.39
C TYR A 31 17.90 2.32 -1.22
N ARG A 32 18.48 2.22 -0.02
CA ARG A 32 17.76 1.82 1.19
C ARG A 32 16.61 2.77 1.48
N GLU A 33 16.87 4.08 1.53
CA GLU A 33 15.84 5.09 1.76
C GLU A 33 14.83 5.17 0.61
N PHE A 34 15.27 5.02 -0.63
CA PHE A 34 14.40 5.04 -1.81
C PHE A 34 13.42 3.85 -1.83
N SER A 35 13.83 2.70 -1.30
CA SER A 35 12.96 1.52 -1.18
C SER A 35 11.81 1.72 -0.17
N LYS A 36 11.92 2.69 0.75
CA LYS A 36 10.88 2.96 1.76
C LYS A 36 9.69 3.67 1.13
N VAL A 37 8.64 2.90 0.85
CA VAL A 37 7.36 3.47 0.40
C VAL A 37 6.67 4.14 1.58
N LYS A 38 6.47 5.47 1.50
CA LYS A 38 5.84 6.28 2.57
C LYS A 38 4.53 5.69 3.10
N ASN A 39 3.70 5.16 2.22
CA ASN A 39 2.43 4.55 2.62
C ASN A 39 2.64 3.31 3.50
N THR A 40 3.61 2.46 3.16
CA THR A 40 3.97 1.26 3.93
C THR A 40 4.52 1.62 5.31
N VAL A 41 5.35 2.67 5.39
CA VAL A 41 5.86 3.19 6.68
C VAL A 41 4.70 3.67 7.56
N ASN A 42 3.76 4.45 6.99
CA ASN A 42 2.60 4.94 7.73
C ASN A 42 1.70 3.81 8.21
N VAL A 43 1.42 2.82 7.36
CA VAL A 43 0.62 1.64 7.72
C VAL A 43 1.31 0.85 8.84
N THR A 44 2.63 0.67 8.75
CA THR A 44 3.42 -0.01 9.79
C THR A 44 3.31 0.72 11.12
N ASN A 45 3.54 2.04 11.13
CA ASN A 45 3.42 2.86 12.33
C ASN A 45 2.01 2.81 12.94
N ASN A 46 0.96 2.76 12.12
CA ASN A 46 -0.42 2.63 12.60
C ASN A 46 -0.62 1.28 13.33
N TRP A 47 -0.17 0.17 12.74
CA TRP A 47 -0.29 -1.14 13.38
C TRP A 47 0.57 -1.26 14.64
N MET A 48 1.77 -0.71 14.62
CA MET A 48 2.63 -0.64 15.81
C MET A 48 2.00 0.20 16.92
N GLY A 49 1.36 1.33 16.58
CA GLY A 49 0.62 2.14 17.53
C GLY A 49 -0.56 1.38 18.18
N LEU A 50 -1.26 0.55 17.41
CA LEU A 50 -2.34 -0.30 17.94
C LEU A 50 -1.79 -1.42 18.84
N LEU A 51 -0.68 -2.05 18.47
CA LEU A 51 0.00 -3.04 19.29
C LEU A 51 0.46 -2.43 20.62
N GLU A 52 1.14 -1.29 20.58
CA GLU A 52 1.63 -0.63 21.80
C GLU A 52 0.50 -0.12 22.68
N LYS A 53 -0.63 0.31 22.10
CA LYS A 53 -1.84 0.64 22.87
C LYS A 53 -2.35 -0.58 23.62
N PHE A 54 -2.51 -1.71 22.94
CA PHE A 54 -2.94 -2.98 23.56
C PHE A 54 -1.97 -3.39 24.68
N ARG A 55 -0.66 -3.30 24.45
CA ARG A 55 0.36 -3.65 25.46
C ARG A 55 0.24 -2.80 26.72
N LYS A 56 -0.03 -1.50 26.58
CA LYS A 56 -0.27 -0.60 27.73
C LYS A 56 -1.53 -0.99 28.50
N GLU A 57 -2.60 -1.37 27.80
CA GLU A 57 -3.85 -1.84 28.44
C GLU A 57 -3.65 -3.14 29.22
N GLN A 58 -2.77 -4.03 28.73
CA GLN A 58 -2.36 -5.25 29.44
C GLN A 58 -1.27 -5.03 30.48
N LEU A 59 -0.89 -3.77 30.76
CA LEU A 59 0.16 -3.38 31.71
C LEU A 59 1.54 -4.02 31.42
N TYR A 60 1.84 -4.31 30.17
CA TYR A 60 3.16 -4.81 29.79
C TYR A 60 4.23 -3.73 29.89
N ILE A 61 5.37 -4.10 30.44
CA ILE A 61 6.53 -3.20 30.60
C ILE A 61 7.29 -3.10 29.28
N GLY A 62 7.72 -1.87 28.95
CA GLY A 62 8.58 -1.55 27.82
C GLY A 62 7.90 -1.69 26.45
N GLN A 63 8.61 -1.24 25.42
CA GLN A 63 8.15 -1.35 24.03
C GLN A 63 8.36 -2.78 23.51
N ILE A 64 7.64 -3.19 22.46
CA ILE A 64 7.77 -4.52 21.87
C ILE A 64 9.19 -4.80 21.38
N GLN A 65 9.88 -3.80 20.79
CA GLN A 65 11.24 -4.01 20.29
C GLN A 65 12.29 -4.21 21.38
N GLU A 66 11.98 -3.83 22.62
CA GLU A 66 12.88 -3.97 23.78
C GLU A 66 12.78 -5.36 24.43
N VAL A 67 11.86 -6.21 23.98
CA VAL A 67 11.73 -7.56 24.51
C VAL A 67 12.92 -8.41 24.07
N GLU A 68 13.70 -8.89 25.05
CA GLU A 68 14.89 -9.72 24.80
C GLU A 68 14.60 -11.23 24.88
N ASN A 69 13.55 -11.62 25.59
CA ASN A 69 13.17 -13.02 25.76
C ASN A 69 12.15 -13.44 24.69
N GLU A 70 12.50 -14.47 23.92
CA GLU A 70 11.66 -14.99 22.82
C GLU A 70 10.29 -15.48 23.29
N GLN A 71 10.22 -16.19 24.41
CA GLN A 71 8.95 -16.72 24.93
C GLN A 71 8.02 -15.58 25.36
N VAL A 72 8.57 -14.53 25.97
CA VAL A 72 7.83 -13.32 26.32
C VAL A 72 7.34 -12.60 25.06
N LEU A 73 8.14 -12.56 24.00
CA LEU A 73 7.72 -11.99 22.72
C LEU A 73 6.55 -12.78 22.12
N ILE A 74 6.65 -14.12 22.11
CA ILE A 74 5.62 -15.03 21.64
C ILE A 74 4.32 -14.83 22.40
N GLU A 75 4.36 -14.87 23.74
CA GLU A 75 3.19 -14.68 24.59
C GLU A 75 2.47 -13.36 24.29
N LYS A 76 3.22 -12.26 24.22
CA LYS A 76 2.65 -10.92 23.99
C LYS A 76 2.04 -10.79 22.59
N LEU A 77 2.67 -11.35 21.55
CA LEU A 77 2.15 -11.30 20.18
C LEU A 77 0.95 -12.24 19.99
N CYS A 78 0.99 -13.46 20.54
CA CYS A 78 -0.16 -14.36 20.55
C CYS A 78 -1.37 -13.70 21.23
N SER A 79 -1.16 -13.09 22.39
CA SER A 79 -2.22 -12.38 23.12
C SER A 79 -2.78 -11.22 22.30
N TYR A 80 -1.94 -10.45 21.61
CA TYR A 80 -2.39 -9.37 20.73
C TYR A 80 -3.25 -9.89 19.58
N PHE A 81 -2.78 -10.88 18.81
CA PHE A 81 -3.53 -11.38 17.65
C PHE A 81 -4.82 -12.10 18.02
N ALA A 82 -4.86 -12.77 19.17
CA ALA A 82 -6.08 -13.37 19.69
C ALA A 82 -7.15 -12.30 20.02
N ASN A 83 -6.73 -11.14 20.54
CA ASN A 83 -7.62 -10.10 21.08
C ASN A 83 -7.77 -8.86 20.19
N MET A 84 -7.12 -8.80 19.02
CA MET A 84 -7.18 -7.61 18.18
C MET A 84 -8.61 -7.36 17.65
N SER A 85 -9.12 -6.17 17.93
CA SER A 85 -10.45 -5.71 17.50
C SER A 85 -10.44 -4.23 17.16
N LYS A 86 -11.48 -3.77 16.47
CA LYS A 86 -11.69 -2.35 16.18
C LYS A 86 -12.13 -1.61 17.44
N LYS A 87 -12.11 -0.27 17.38
CA LYS A 87 -12.54 0.59 18.49
C LYS A 87 -13.98 0.34 18.94
N ASP A 88 -14.84 -0.10 18.05
CA ASP A 88 -16.24 -0.45 18.31
C ASP A 88 -16.41 -1.87 18.86
N GLY A 89 -15.32 -2.60 19.11
CA GLY A 89 -15.31 -3.99 19.54
C GLY A 89 -15.54 -5.00 18.40
N SER A 90 -15.82 -4.55 17.19
CA SER A 90 -16.03 -5.45 16.05
C SER A 90 -14.72 -6.08 15.56
N ASP A 91 -14.83 -7.29 15.01
CA ASP A 91 -13.69 -7.96 14.40
C ASP A 91 -13.13 -7.21 13.18
N TYR A 92 -11.81 -7.29 13.01
CA TYR A 92 -11.12 -6.91 11.80
C TYR A 92 -11.41 -7.86 10.63
N SER A 93 -11.14 -7.41 9.40
CA SER A 93 -11.15 -8.29 8.22
C SER A 93 -9.92 -9.21 8.21
N VAL A 94 -9.98 -10.31 7.48
CA VAL A 94 -8.82 -11.20 7.27
C VAL A 94 -7.63 -10.45 6.70
N ASN A 95 -7.85 -9.55 5.73
CA ASN A 95 -6.77 -8.76 5.11
C ASN A 95 -6.13 -7.79 6.12
N SER A 96 -6.90 -7.25 7.05
CA SER A 96 -6.38 -6.40 8.13
C SER A 96 -5.47 -7.18 9.09
N VAL A 97 -5.84 -8.42 9.45
CA VAL A 97 -4.99 -9.29 10.29
C VAL A 97 -3.67 -9.60 9.59
N ARG A 98 -3.72 -10.00 8.30
CA ARG A 98 -2.52 -10.24 7.49
C ARG A 98 -1.63 -9.00 7.38
N ALA A 99 -2.22 -7.83 7.13
CA ALA A 99 -1.50 -6.57 7.05
C ALA A 99 -0.82 -6.21 8.38
N SER A 100 -1.49 -6.43 9.51
CA SER A 100 -0.93 -6.22 10.85
C SER A 100 0.25 -7.16 11.11
N PHE A 101 0.10 -8.46 10.81
CA PHE A 101 1.16 -9.45 10.95
C PHE A 101 2.41 -9.11 10.11
N ALA A 102 2.21 -8.76 8.84
CA ALA A 102 3.31 -8.33 7.96
C ALA A 102 4.00 -7.06 8.46
N ALA A 103 3.24 -6.07 8.91
CA ALA A 103 3.77 -4.82 9.46
C ALA A 103 4.63 -5.08 10.72
N ILE A 104 4.13 -5.90 11.65
CA ILE A 104 4.84 -6.23 12.88
C ILE A 104 6.12 -7.01 12.57
N ASN A 105 6.07 -8.01 11.67
CA ASN A 105 7.26 -8.75 11.26
C ASN A 105 8.33 -7.81 10.65
N CYS A 106 7.92 -6.95 9.72
CA CYS A 106 8.82 -5.97 9.08
C CYS A 106 9.45 -5.03 10.13
N PHE A 107 8.66 -4.53 11.08
CA PHE A 107 9.17 -3.66 12.12
C PHE A 107 10.19 -4.37 13.03
N LEU A 108 9.89 -5.60 13.45
CA LEU A 108 10.75 -6.35 14.36
C LEU A 108 12.06 -6.81 13.70
N GLN A 109 12.07 -7.07 12.40
CA GLN A 109 13.29 -7.37 11.64
C GLN A 109 14.35 -6.26 11.75
N ASP A 110 13.91 -5.00 11.75
CA ASP A 110 14.81 -3.84 11.79
C ASP A 110 15.09 -3.33 13.20
N ASN A 111 14.16 -3.51 14.15
CA ASN A 111 14.19 -2.79 15.42
C ASN A 111 14.36 -3.68 16.66
N SER A 112 14.16 -5.00 16.56
CA SER A 112 14.15 -5.88 17.73
C SER A 112 15.53 -6.08 18.36
N LYS A 113 15.54 -6.25 19.69
CA LYS A 113 16.72 -6.73 20.43
C LYS A 113 17.04 -8.20 20.16
N ILE A 114 16.03 -9.02 19.90
CA ILE A 114 16.21 -10.40 19.45
C ILE A 114 16.69 -10.36 18.00
N LYS A 115 17.88 -10.90 17.75
CA LYS A 115 18.50 -10.87 16.42
C LYS A 115 17.79 -11.80 15.44
N SER A 116 17.69 -11.35 14.19
CA SER A 116 17.22 -12.13 13.04
C SER A 116 15.83 -12.74 13.25
N ILE A 117 14.85 -11.89 13.58
CA ILE A 117 13.44 -12.31 13.67
C ILE A 117 12.89 -12.59 12.27
N ASP A 118 12.23 -13.74 12.12
CA ASP A 118 11.34 -14.03 11.00
C ASP A 118 10.10 -14.76 11.53
N LEU A 119 9.00 -14.04 11.69
CA LEU A 119 7.74 -14.59 12.21
C LEU A 119 7.08 -15.58 11.24
N TYR A 120 7.45 -15.56 9.95
CA TYR A 120 6.87 -16.45 8.95
C TYR A 120 7.53 -17.81 8.96
N ASN A 121 8.86 -17.82 8.87
CA ASN A 121 9.61 -19.05 8.55
C ASN A 121 10.35 -19.64 9.75
N ASP A 122 10.63 -18.86 10.78
CA ASP A 122 11.40 -19.34 11.91
C ASP A 122 10.55 -20.27 12.80
N VAL A 123 11.09 -21.45 13.10
CA VAL A 123 10.43 -22.46 13.95
C VAL A 123 10.24 -21.96 15.39
N ARG A 124 11.10 -21.06 15.87
CA ARG A 124 11.01 -20.45 17.21
C ARG A 124 9.67 -19.74 17.41
N PHE A 125 9.15 -19.11 16.36
CA PHE A 125 7.94 -18.28 16.42
C PHE A 125 6.69 -18.98 15.87
N LYS A 126 6.73 -20.31 15.68
CA LYS A 126 5.63 -21.10 15.08
C LYS A 126 4.29 -20.91 15.79
N GLU A 127 4.30 -20.65 17.10
CA GLU A 127 3.08 -20.47 17.91
C GLU A 127 2.33 -19.20 17.51
N ILE A 128 3.05 -18.10 17.22
CA ILE A 128 2.45 -16.85 16.76
C ILE A 128 1.73 -17.09 15.43
N ARG A 129 2.40 -17.76 14.48
CA ARG A 129 1.81 -18.10 13.18
C ARG A 129 0.55 -18.94 13.34
N LYS A 130 0.58 -19.95 14.23
CA LYS A 130 -0.59 -20.80 14.51
C LYS A 130 -1.78 -19.98 15.00
N VAL A 131 -1.59 -19.07 15.96
CA VAL A 131 -2.66 -18.19 16.46
C VAL A 131 -3.21 -17.29 15.36
N VAL A 132 -2.34 -16.70 14.52
CA VAL A 132 -2.75 -15.86 13.40
C VAL A 132 -3.55 -16.65 12.37
N ASP A 133 -3.09 -17.85 12.00
CA ASP A 133 -3.77 -18.73 11.05
C ASP A 133 -5.14 -19.18 11.58
N GLU A 134 -5.23 -19.51 12.87
CA GLU A 134 -6.50 -19.85 13.52
C GLU A 134 -7.45 -18.66 13.57
N LYS A 135 -6.97 -17.45 13.89
CA LYS A 135 -7.77 -16.21 13.84
C LYS A 135 -8.26 -15.93 12.42
N ILE A 136 -7.41 -16.08 11.41
CA ILE A 136 -7.78 -15.91 10.00
C ILE A 136 -8.86 -16.92 9.60
N ARG A 137 -8.73 -18.19 10.01
CA ARG A 137 -9.71 -19.23 9.73
C ARG A 137 -11.06 -18.92 10.39
N TYR A 138 -11.05 -18.53 11.65
CA TYR A 138 -12.24 -18.08 12.38
C TYR A 138 -12.95 -16.93 11.66
N LEU A 139 -12.20 -15.88 11.29
CA LEU A 139 -12.74 -14.72 10.58
C LEU A 139 -13.29 -15.09 9.19
N SER A 140 -12.62 -15.99 8.47
CA SER A 140 -13.06 -16.45 7.15
C SER A 140 -14.39 -17.19 7.25
N ASN A 141 -14.51 -18.12 8.20
CA ASN A 141 -15.75 -18.86 8.46
C ASN A 141 -16.92 -17.95 8.86
N ASN A 142 -16.61 -16.78 9.44
CA ASN A 142 -17.59 -15.76 9.81
C ASN A 142 -17.82 -14.70 8.71
N GLY A 143 -17.44 -14.98 7.46
CA GLY A 143 -17.70 -14.11 6.31
C GLY A 143 -16.85 -12.83 6.26
N LYS A 144 -15.75 -12.76 7.03
CA LYS A 144 -14.80 -11.62 7.00
C LYS A 144 -13.60 -11.85 6.07
N GLY A 145 -13.60 -12.97 5.34
CA GLY A 145 -12.54 -13.36 4.41
C GLY A 145 -12.73 -12.84 2.99
N GLU A 146 -13.98 -12.63 2.55
CA GLU A 146 -14.28 -12.18 1.20
C GLU A 146 -14.46 -10.67 1.17
N THR A 147 -13.58 -10.00 0.44
CA THR A 147 -13.90 -8.68 -0.13
C THR A 147 -14.45 -8.94 -1.52
N LYS A 148 -15.77 -8.79 -1.70
CA LYS A 148 -16.32 -8.68 -3.06
C LYS A 148 -15.60 -7.51 -3.74
N GLY A 149 -15.01 -7.78 -4.91
CA GLY A 149 -14.54 -6.72 -5.79
C GLY A 149 -15.71 -5.82 -6.18
N SER A 150 -15.41 -4.63 -6.71
CA SER A 150 -16.43 -3.85 -7.40
C SER A 150 -16.82 -4.58 -8.68
N ASP A 151 -18.11 -4.59 -8.99
CA ASP A 151 -18.59 -5.01 -10.31
C ASP A 151 -18.03 -4.06 -11.38
N SER A 152 -17.74 -4.60 -12.56
CA SER A 152 -17.31 -3.79 -13.71
C SER A 152 -18.47 -2.92 -14.19
N LEU A 153 -18.16 -1.73 -14.72
CA LEU A 153 -19.17 -0.92 -15.41
C LEU A 153 -19.49 -1.53 -16.77
N GLU A 154 -20.78 -1.59 -17.09
CA GLU A 154 -21.26 -2.00 -18.41
C GLU A 154 -21.20 -0.84 -19.41
N ALA A 155 -21.22 -1.16 -20.72
CA ALA A 155 -21.07 -0.15 -21.78
C ALA A 155 -22.19 0.91 -21.79
N ASP A 156 -23.41 0.51 -21.41
CA ASP A 156 -24.56 1.40 -21.28
C ASP A 156 -24.41 2.32 -20.06
N GLU A 157 -23.91 1.81 -18.93
CA GLU A 157 -23.61 2.61 -17.74
C GLU A 157 -22.53 3.65 -18.02
N ILE A 158 -21.45 3.27 -18.73
CA ILE A 158 -20.40 4.19 -19.18
C ILE A 158 -21.00 5.30 -20.06
N THR A 159 -21.88 4.94 -20.99
CA THR A 159 -22.56 5.88 -21.89
C THR A 159 -23.46 6.84 -21.10
N GLN A 160 -24.23 6.34 -20.13
CA GLN A 160 -25.08 7.15 -19.26
C GLN A 160 -24.24 8.16 -18.44
N ILE A 161 -23.10 7.71 -17.90
CA ILE A 161 -22.17 8.59 -17.17
C ILE A 161 -21.64 9.68 -18.10
N LEU A 162 -21.11 9.32 -19.27
CA LEU A 162 -20.51 10.28 -20.22
C LEU A 162 -21.49 11.32 -20.77
N ASN A 163 -22.79 11.01 -20.79
CA ASN A 163 -23.86 11.91 -21.22
C ASN A 163 -24.46 12.76 -20.07
N HIS A 164 -24.06 12.51 -18.82
CA HIS A 164 -24.55 13.26 -17.69
C HIS A 164 -24.09 14.73 -17.75
N ARG A 165 -24.95 15.67 -17.32
CA ARG A 165 -24.70 17.12 -17.34
C ARG A 165 -23.40 17.58 -16.66
N LEU A 166 -22.84 16.77 -15.75
CA LEU A 166 -21.58 17.09 -15.06
C LEU A 166 -20.34 16.74 -15.89
N LEU A 167 -20.52 16.06 -17.02
CA LEU A 167 -19.48 15.59 -17.93
C LEU A 167 -19.70 16.12 -19.36
N ASP A 168 -20.68 17.00 -19.58
CA ASP A 168 -21.08 17.51 -20.90
C ASP A 168 -20.04 18.42 -21.59
N GLY A 169 -18.89 18.66 -20.96
CA GLY A 169 -17.78 19.43 -21.54
C GLY A 169 -18.05 20.92 -21.73
N SER A 170 -19.23 21.43 -21.33
CA SER A 170 -19.63 22.82 -21.52
C SER A 170 -18.82 23.83 -20.70
N THR A 171 -18.11 23.35 -19.67
CA THR A 171 -17.17 24.15 -18.88
C THR A 171 -15.82 23.43 -18.76
N PRO A 172 -14.72 24.16 -18.54
CA PRO A 172 -13.39 23.55 -18.35
C PRO A 172 -13.37 22.48 -17.25
N GLU A 173 -14.12 22.69 -16.16
CA GLU A 173 -14.22 21.71 -15.07
C GLU A 173 -14.93 20.43 -15.50
N ARG A 174 -16.05 20.55 -16.24
CA ARG A 174 -16.81 19.40 -16.73
C ARG A 174 -16.02 18.62 -17.79
N LEU A 175 -15.30 19.34 -18.66
CA LEU A 175 -14.38 18.73 -19.61
C LEU A 175 -13.26 17.97 -18.90
N LEU A 176 -12.67 18.55 -17.85
CA LEU A 176 -11.64 17.89 -17.06
C LEU A 176 -12.15 16.61 -16.40
N ARG A 177 -13.36 16.63 -15.82
CA ARG A 177 -14.00 15.43 -15.25
C ARG A 177 -14.21 14.34 -16.31
N LYS A 178 -14.59 14.74 -17.54
CA LYS A 178 -14.79 13.81 -18.66
C LYS A 178 -13.49 13.17 -19.11
N VAL A 179 -12.44 13.97 -19.34
CA VAL A 179 -11.11 13.46 -19.70
C VAL A 179 -10.56 12.55 -18.60
N PHE A 180 -10.73 12.93 -17.32
CA PHE A 180 -10.32 12.10 -16.18
C PHE A 180 -11.01 10.73 -16.20
N PHE A 181 -12.33 10.70 -16.38
CA PHE A 181 -13.09 9.46 -16.42
C PHE A 181 -12.71 8.58 -17.62
N ILE A 182 -12.59 9.16 -18.81
CA ILE A 182 -12.15 8.45 -20.04
C ILE A 182 -10.78 7.81 -19.82
N ASN A 183 -9.80 8.57 -19.32
CA ASN A 183 -8.47 8.04 -19.04
C ASN A 183 -8.50 6.93 -17.97
N ALA A 184 -9.42 6.99 -16.99
CA ALA A 184 -9.55 5.95 -15.97
C ALA A 184 -10.02 4.61 -16.55
N ILE A 185 -10.94 4.65 -17.50
CA ILE A 185 -11.47 3.45 -18.16
C ILE A 185 -10.45 2.90 -19.16
N TYR A 186 -9.94 3.72 -20.08
CA TYR A 186 -9.08 3.26 -21.18
C TYR A 186 -7.67 2.85 -20.74
N LEU A 187 -7.13 3.50 -19.71
CA LEU A 187 -5.76 3.24 -19.25
C LEU A 187 -5.72 2.42 -17.94
N GLU A 188 -6.89 2.03 -17.42
CA GLU A 188 -7.06 1.30 -16.15
C GLU A 188 -6.27 1.90 -14.96
N LEU A 189 -6.10 3.22 -14.97
CA LEU A 189 -5.24 3.93 -14.04
C LEU A 189 -5.81 3.87 -12.62
N ARG A 190 -4.95 3.49 -11.66
CA ARG A 190 -5.33 3.40 -10.24
C ARG A 190 -5.05 4.70 -9.50
N GLY A 191 -6.07 5.24 -8.84
CA GLY A 191 -5.94 6.29 -7.82
C GLY A 191 -4.95 7.41 -8.19
N GLY A 192 -3.81 7.46 -7.51
CA GLY A 192 -2.80 8.51 -7.70
C GLY A 192 -2.09 8.52 -9.06
N GLU A 193 -2.18 7.45 -9.87
CA GLU A 193 -1.52 7.37 -11.19
C GLU A 193 -2.06 8.43 -12.16
N HIS A 194 -3.34 8.77 -12.04
CA HIS A 194 -3.97 9.87 -12.78
C HIS A 194 -3.24 11.21 -12.63
N THR A 195 -2.66 11.46 -11.46
CA THR A 195 -1.97 12.72 -11.17
C THR A 195 -0.56 12.79 -11.79
N LEU A 196 -0.07 11.68 -12.33
CA LEU A 196 1.25 11.56 -12.93
C LEU A 196 1.22 11.71 -14.46
N LEU A 197 0.05 11.59 -15.09
CA LEU A 197 -0.10 11.79 -16.53
C LEU A 197 0.30 13.20 -16.96
N ASN A 198 1.13 13.30 -17.98
CA ASN A 198 1.50 14.53 -18.66
C ASN A 198 1.12 14.43 -20.13
N ALA A 199 0.92 15.58 -20.78
CA ALA A 199 0.65 15.61 -22.22
C ALA A 199 1.76 14.94 -23.05
N THR A 200 3.01 14.97 -22.57
CA THR A 200 4.17 14.32 -23.21
C THR A 200 4.13 12.81 -23.14
N ASP A 201 3.24 12.22 -22.36
CA ASP A 201 3.09 10.77 -22.25
C ASP A 201 2.20 10.22 -23.38
N PHE A 202 1.50 11.10 -24.12
CA PHE A 202 0.63 10.77 -25.24
C PHE A 202 1.34 11.07 -26.57
N PHE A 203 1.55 10.02 -27.37
CA PHE A 203 2.20 10.11 -28.66
C PHE A 203 1.19 9.79 -29.74
N LYS A 204 1.04 10.69 -30.70
CA LYS A 204 0.16 10.45 -31.84
C LYS A 204 0.78 9.36 -32.72
N SER A 205 0.00 8.33 -33.01
CA SER A 205 0.34 7.23 -33.90
C SER A 205 0.07 7.60 -35.37
N GLU A 206 0.61 6.81 -36.30
CA GLU A 206 0.42 7.03 -37.75
C GLU A 206 -1.04 6.84 -38.21
N ASP A 207 -1.82 6.07 -37.46
CA ASP A 207 -3.24 5.79 -37.67
C ASP A 207 -4.18 6.85 -37.06
N ASP A 208 -3.67 8.03 -36.71
CA ASP A 208 -4.36 9.08 -35.96
C ASP A 208 -4.78 8.69 -34.52
N GLY A 209 -4.39 7.51 -34.04
CA GLY A 209 -4.54 7.07 -32.66
C GLY A 209 -3.53 7.73 -31.70
N TYR A 210 -3.60 7.35 -30.43
CA TYR A 210 -2.64 7.74 -29.41
C TYR A 210 -2.04 6.52 -28.71
N THR A 211 -0.71 6.47 -28.67
CA THR A 211 0.04 5.57 -27.81
C THR A 211 0.39 6.27 -26.51
N VAL A 212 0.08 5.67 -25.36
CA VAL A 212 0.35 6.26 -24.04
C VAL A 212 1.44 5.48 -23.32
N PHE A 213 2.52 6.14 -22.93
CA PHE A 213 3.62 5.52 -22.19
C PHE A 213 3.57 5.85 -20.70
N ILE A 214 3.28 4.86 -19.86
CA ILE A 214 3.21 5.01 -18.41
C ILE A 214 4.41 4.30 -17.75
N TYR A 215 5.50 5.05 -17.54
CA TYR A 215 6.78 4.50 -17.06
C TYR A 215 6.78 3.98 -15.61
N CYS A 216 5.77 4.33 -14.81
CA CYS A 216 5.68 3.98 -13.38
C CYS A 216 4.28 3.48 -12.99
N SER A 217 3.65 2.64 -13.81
CA SER A 217 2.43 1.93 -13.39
C SER A 217 2.78 0.82 -12.40
N LYS A 218 2.02 0.70 -11.30
CA LYS A 218 2.18 -0.44 -10.36
C LYS A 218 1.89 -1.79 -11.02
N ASN A 219 1.08 -1.77 -12.07
CA ASN A 219 0.84 -2.90 -12.95
C ASN A 219 1.27 -2.49 -14.35
N ASN A 220 2.55 -2.63 -14.68
CA ASN A 220 2.95 -2.62 -16.09
C ASN A 220 2.52 -3.94 -16.73
N GLN A 221 1.21 -4.10 -16.94
CA GLN A 221 0.61 -5.27 -17.58
C GLN A 221 0.90 -5.31 -19.11
N HIS A 222 1.71 -4.38 -19.63
CA HIS A 222 2.08 -4.27 -21.04
C HIS A 222 0.86 -4.30 -21.97
N GLY A 223 -0.09 -3.39 -21.73
CA GLY A 223 -1.19 -3.07 -22.65
C GLY A 223 -2.19 -4.20 -22.92
N PHE A 224 -3.45 -3.83 -23.13
CA PHE A 224 -4.40 -4.73 -23.77
C PHE A 224 -3.95 -4.90 -25.23
N THR A 225 -3.63 -6.13 -25.65
CA THR A 225 -3.46 -6.44 -27.08
C THR A 225 -4.83 -6.78 -27.62
N GLU A 226 -5.43 -5.88 -28.39
CA GLU A 226 -6.60 -6.23 -29.20
C GLU A 226 -6.15 -7.26 -30.25
N SER A 227 -6.84 -8.40 -30.25
CA SER A 227 -6.70 -9.48 -31.23
C SER A 227 -7.56 -9.23 -32.46
#